data_AF-A0A975N0U5-F1
#
_entry.id   AF-A0A975N0U5-F1
#
_cell.length_a   1.000
_cell.length_b   1.000
_cell.length_c   1.000
_cell.angle_alpha   90.00
_cell.angle_beta   90.00
_cell.angle_gamma   90.00
#
_symmetry.space_group_name_H-M   'P 1'
#
loop_
_entity.id
_entity.type
_entity.pdbx_description
1 polymer ?
#
loop_
_entity_poly.entity_id
_entity_poly.type
_entity_poly.pdbx_seq_one_letter_code
_entity_poly.pdbx_strand_id
1 'polypeptide(L)'
;MSVTLSSSLPADERNGLGEISAALVDDPLAVHVIVAVVDCTKITTKVESGDVVPTARIRACEAFQATTAQAKELKRLVRRQFEQRTGRAALPLDDVPES
;
A
#
# COMPACT_ATOMS: atom_id res chain seq x y z
N MET A 1 -20.02 -4.98 3.44
CA MET A 1 -18.75 -5.69 3.70
C MET A 1 -17.67 -4.64 3.81
N SER A 2 -16.85 -4.67 4.87
CA SER A 2 -15.89 -3.58 5.15
C SER A 2 -14.47 -4.06 4.90
N VAL A 3 -13.78 -3.40 3.97
CA VAL A 3 -12.32 -3.44 3.91
C VAL A 3 -11.83 -2.42 4.92
N THR A 4 -11.40 -2.87 6.11
CA THR A 4 -10.79 -1.98 7.11
C THR A 4 -9.31 -1.80 6.82
N LEU A 5 -8.97 -0.72 6.12
CA LEU A 5 -7.68 -0.07 6.28
C LEU A 5 -7.76 0.75 7.59
N SER A 6 -7.13 0.28 8.65
CA SER A 6 -7.22 0.88 10.00
C SER A 6 -6.41 2.16 10.18
N SER A 7 -5.82 2.70 9.11
CA SER A 7 -5.23 4.03 9.10
C SER A 7 -6.26 5.05 8.61
N SER A 8 -6.41 6.16 9.35
CA SER A 8 -7.13 7.34 8.87
C SER A 8 -6.51 7.79 7.55
N LEU A 9 -7.21 7.53 6.46
CA LEU A 9 -6.88 8.07 5.14
C LEU A 9 -7.11 9.58 5.15
N PRO A 10 -6.43 10.33 4.25
CA PRO A 10 -6.78 11.73 4.04
C PRO A 10 -8.29 11.85 3.77
N ALA A 11 -8.95 12.82 4.40
CA ALA A 11 -10.39 13.02 4.20
C ALA A 11 -10.70 13.85 2.93
N ASP A 12 -9.67 14.29 2.21
CA ASP A 12 -9.73 15.15 1.02
C ASP A 12 -9.28 14.42 -0.25
N GLU A 13 -9.18 15.15 -1.37
CA GLU A 13 -8.83 14.62 -2.71
C GLU A 13 -7.51 13.85 -2.77
N ARG A 14 -6.66 13.94 -1.73
CA ARG A 14 -5.42 13.15 -1.60
C ARG A 14 -5.68 11.68 -1.27
N ASN A 15 -6.95 11.31 -1.15
CA ASN A 15 -7.43 9.95 -0.99
C ASN A 15 -7.87 9.39 -2.35
N GLY A 16 -6.89 9.00 -3.17
CA GLY A 16 -7.11 8.33 -4.47
C GLY A 16 -7.77 6.95 -4.36
N LEU A 17 -8.23 6.53 -3.17
CA LEU A 17 -8.95 5.27 -2.96
C LEU A 17 -10.45 5.38 -3.30
N GLY A 18 -10.99 6.59 -3.47
CA GLY A 18 -12.37 6.79 -3.89
C GLY A 18 -12.66 6.08 -5.22
N GLU A 19 -11.73 6.20 -6.19
CA GLU A 19 -11.84 5.55 -7.50
C GLU A 19 -11.68 4.02 -7.42
N ILE A 20 -10.82 3.51 -6.52
CA ILE A 20 -10.72 2.06 -6.31
C ILE A 20 -11.96 1.51 -5.60
N SER A 21 -12.61 2.27 -4.73
CA SER A 21 -13.72 1.74 -3.94
C SER A 21 -14.86 1.24 -4.84
N ALA A 22 -15.12 1.92 -5.96
CA ALA A 22 -16.01 1.45 -7.01
C ALA A 22 -15.41 0.25 -7.77
N ALA A 23 -14.15 0.34 -8.18
CA ALA A 23 -13.48 -0.75 -8.91
C ALA A 23 -13.41 -2.08 -8.12
N LEU A 24 -13.26 -2.04 -6.79
CA LEU A 24 -13.28 -3.24 -5.93
C LEU A 24 -14.68 -3.79 -5.71
N VAL A 25 -15.72 -2.98 -5.87
CA VAL A 25 -17.11 -3.44 -5.84
C VAL A 25 -17.47 -4.08 -7.18
N ASP A 26 -17.04 -3.46 -8.28
CA ASP A 26 -17.35 -3.89 -9.64
C ASP A 26 -16.51 -5.11 -10.07
N ASP A 27 -15.24 -5.15 -9.70
CA ASP A 27 -14.32 -6.28 -9.92
C ASP A 27 -13.49 -6.58 -8.65
N PRO A 28 -14.04 -7.35 -7.71
CA PRO A 28 -13.39 -7.63 -6.43
C PRO A 28 -12.13 -8.51 -6.55
N LEU A 29 -11.91 -9.14 -7.70
CA LEU A 29 -10.75 -10.00 -7.95
C LEU A 29 -9.61 -9.22 -8.64
N ALA A 30 -9.90 -8.01 -9.15
CA ALA A 30 -8.88 -7.16 -9.74
C ALA A 30 -7.79 -6.75 -8.74
N VAL A 31 -6.54 -6.99 -9.15
CA VAL A 31 -5.37 -6.55 -8.40
C VAL A 31 -5.13 -5.06 -8.64
N HIS A 32 -4.89 -4.32 -7.55
CA HIS A 32 -4.58 -2.90 -7.58
C HIS A 32 -3.22 -2.64 -6.93
N VAL A 33 -2.46 -1.71 -7.52
CA VAL A 33 -1.21 -1.21 -6.95
C VAL A 33 -1.49 0.11 -6.26
N ILE A 34 -1.20 0.21 -4.97
CA ILE A 34 -1.38 1.42 -4.17
C ILE A 34 -0.01 1.99 -3.82
N VAL A 35 0.16 3.29 -4.06
CA VAL A 35 1.33 4.07 -3.65
C VAL A 35 0.88 5.06 -2.58
N ALA A 36 1.53 5.04 -1.42
CA ALA A 36 1.21 5.94 -0.32
C ALA A 36 2.44 6.73 0.14
N VAL A 37 2.25 8.01 0.39
CA VAL A 37 3.21 8.87 1.09
C VAL A 37 2.86 8.84 2.57
N VAL A 38 3.83 8.46 3.41
CA VAL A 38 3.61 8.27 4.86
C VAL A 38 4.58 9.10 5.70
N ASP A 39 4.10 9.61 6.84
CA ASP A 39 4.93 10.17 7.91
C ASP A 39 4.61 9.55 9.27
N CYS A 40 5.40 9.86 10.30
CA CYS A 40 5.15 9.40 11.66
C CYS A 40 4.43 10.47 12.47
N THR A 41 3.36 10.10 13.17
CA THR A 41 2.59 11.03 14.01
C THR A 41 2.93 10.93 15.48
N LYS A 42 3.26 9.72 15.94
CA LYS A 42 3.67 9.46 17.32
C LYS A 42 4.53 8.22 17.39
N ILE A 43 5.35 8.15 18.41
CA ILE A 43 6.15 6.98 18.76
C ILE A 43 5.77 6.57 20.17
N THR A 44 5.37 5.32 20.34
CA THR A 44 5.04 4.76 21.66
C THR A 44 6.14 3.79 22.07
N THR A 45 6.78 4.05 23.21
CA THR A 45 7.76 3.13 23.79
C THR A 45 7.12 2.33 24.92
N LYS A 46 7.19 1.00 24.86
CA LYS A 46 6.75 0.13 25.95
C LYS A 46 7.84 0.06 27.01
N VAL A 47 7.55 0.52 28.22
CA VAL A 47 8.55 0.59 29.31
C VAL A 47 9.04 -0.79 29.72
N GLU A 48 8.17 -1.80 29.71
CA GLU A 48 8.52 -3.16 30.14
C GLU A 48 9.41 -3.91 29.15
N SER A 49 9.17 -3.77 27.84
CA SER A 49 9.92 -4.49 26.80
C SER A 49 10.99 -3.64 26.10
N GLY A 50 10.93 -2.31 26.22
CA GLY A 50 11.73 -1.39 25.44
C GLY A 50 11.27 -1.24 23.98
N ASP A 51 10.18 -1.91 23.56
CA ASP A 51 9.71 -1.86 22.18
C ASP A 51 9.33 -0.43 21.77
N VAL A 52 9.85 0.01 20.63
CA VAL A 52 9.53 1.31 20.04
C VAL A 52 8.57 1.10 18.87
N VAL A 53 7.33 1.54 19.02
CA VAL A 53 6.26 1.36 18.03
C VAL A 53 5.88 2.72 17.41
N PRO A 54 6.33 3.02 16.17
CA PRO A 54 5.91 4.22 15.47
C PRO A 54 4.48 4.07 14.92
N THR A 55 3.69 5.13 14.99
CA THR A 55 2.38 5.25 14.33
C THR A 55 2.54 6.01 13.03
N ALA A 56 2.37 5.30 11.91
CA ALA A 56 2.38 5.89 10.58
C ALA A 56 1.05 6.58 10.25
N ARG A 57 1.12 7.69 9.52
CA ARG A 57 -0.03 8.40 8.92
C ARG A 57 0.18 8.50 7.43
N ILE A 58 -0.88 8.21 6.66
CA ILE A 58 -0.89 8.43 5.21
C ILE A 58 -1.19 9.90 4.95
N ARG A 59 -0.31 10.55 4.19
CA ARG A 59 -0.46 11.95 3.75
C ARG A 59 -1.19 12.07 2.42
N ALA A 60 -0.91 11.12 1.54
CA ALA A 60 -1.54 10.98 0.23
C ALA A 60 -1.42 9.51 -0.19
N CYS A 61 -2.39 9.03 -0.95
CA CYS A 61 -2.29 7.74 -1.61
C CYS A 61 -2.97 7.77 -2.96
N GLU A 62 -2.36 7.11 -3.93
CA GLU A 62 -2.89 6.93 -5.27
C GLU A 62 -2.90 5.45 -5.62
N ALA A 63 -3.80 5.08 -6.51
CA ALA A 63 -3.88 3.72 -6.92
C ALA A 63 -4.17 3.51 -8.39
N PHE A 64 -3.66 2.37 -8.83
CA PHE A 64 -3.54 2.03 -10.22
C PHE A 64 -4.02 0.60 -10.39
N GLN A 65 -4.90 0.38 -11.37
CA GLN A 65 -5.25 -0.98 -11.78
C GLN A 65 -3.97 -1.69 -12.25
N ALA A 66 -3.74 -2.93 -11.81
CA ALA A 66 -2.47 -3.63 -12.04
C ALA A 66 -2.11 -3.83 -13.51
N THR A 67 -3.10 -3.77 -14.40
CA THR A 67 -2.95 -3.93 -15.86
C THR A 67 -2.34 -2.69 -16.53
N THR A 68 -2.39 -1.52 -15.89
CA THR A 68 -1.91 -0.25 -16.44
C THR A 68 -0.39 -0.22 -16.60
N ALA A 69 0.12 0.56 -17.56
CA ALA A 69 1.56 0.73 -17.78
C ALA A 69 2.27 1.32 -16.54
N GLN A 70 1.60 2.26 -15.86
CA GLN A 70 2.09 2.89 -14.63
C GLN A 70 2.19 1.87 -13.49
N ALA A 71 1.17 1.01 -13.30
CA ALA A 71 1.22 -0.04 -12.30
C ALA A 71 2.37 -1.03 -12.54
N LYS A 72 2.65 -1.38 -13.80
CA LYS A 72 3.80 -2.26 -14.15
C LYS A 72 5.14 -1.61 -13.78
N GLU A 73 5.28 -0.31 -14.00
CA GLU A 73 6.48 0.44 -13.58
C GLU A 73 6.62 0.48 -12.06
N LEU A 74 5.53 0.77 -11.34
CA LEU A 74 5.50 0.78 -9.88
C LEU A 74 5.87 -0.59 -9.28
N LYS A 75 5.33 -1.69 -9.83
CA LYS A 75 5.71 -3.06 -9.42
C LYS A 75 7.22 -3.30 -9.56
N ARG A 76 7.84 -2.84 -10.66
CA ARG A 76 9.30 -2.94 -10.86
C ARG A 76 10.07 -2.15 -9.81
N LEU A 77 9.63 -0.93 -9.48
CA LEU A 77 10.26 -0.11 -8.44
C LEU A 77 10.17 -0.77 -7.07
N VAL A 78 9.00 -1.29 -6.69
CA VAL A 78 8.80 -2.01 -5.42
C VAL A 78 9.71 -3.24 -5.33
N ARG A 79 9.80 -4.02 -6.41
CA ARG A 79 10.69 -5.18 -6.48
C ARG A 79 12.15 -4.78 -6.26
N ARG A 80 12.65 -3.76 -6.95
CA ARG A 80 14.01 -3.25 -6.79
C ARG A 80 14.27 -2.76 -5.37
N GLN A 81 13.33 -2.01 -4.78
CA GLN A 81 13.46 -1.50 -3.42
C GLN A 81 13.52 -2.64 -2.40
N PHE A 82 12.75 -3.71 -2.61
CA PHE A 82 12.80 -4.90 -1.78
C PHE A 82 14.15 -5.62 -1.88
N GLU A 83 14.65 -5.82 -3.10
CA GLU A 83 15.95 -6.44 -3.36
C GLU A 83 17.07 -5.66 -2.67
N GLN A 84 17.07 -4.33 -2.79
CA GLN A 84 18.03 -3.46 -2.10
C GLN A 84 17.94 -3.56 -0.57
N ARG A 85 16.71 -3.56 -0.02
CA ARG A 85 16.51 -3.59 1.43
C ARG A 85 16.85 -4.94 2.06
N THR A 86 16.62 -6.04 1.34
CA THR A 86 16.69 -7.39 1.90
C THR A 86 17.87 -8.22 1.39
N GLY A 87 18.51 -7.82 0.29
CA GLY A 87 19.54 -8.61 -0.39
C GLY A 87 19.03 -9.90 -1.03
N ARG A 88 17.70 -10.14 -1.04
CA ARG A 88 17.06 -11.34 -1.60
C ARG A 88 16.48 -11.03 -2.98
N ALA A 89 16.59 -11.98 -3.91
CA ALA A 89 15.98 -11.85 -5.23
C ALA A 89 14.45 -12.04 -5.19
N ALA A 90 13.74 -11.13 -5.86
CA ALA A 90 12.32 -11.09 -6.21
C ALA A 90 11.25 -11.23 -5.10
N LEU A 91 10.40 -10.20 -4.98
CA LEU A 91 9.01 -10.36 -4.51
C LEU A 91 8.16 -10.94 -5.66
N PRO A 92 7.33 -11.97 -5.42
CA PRO A 92 6.38 -12.48 -6.41
C PRO A 92 5.17 -11.53 -6.48
N LEU A 93 5.34 -10.38 -7.15
CA LEU A 93 4.25 -9.40 -7.41
C LEU A 93 3.42 -9.74 -8.66
N ASP A 94 3.86 -10.75 -9.41
CA ASP A 94 3.28 -11.19 -10.68
C ASP A 94 2.64 -12.60 -10.59
N ASP A 95 2.90 -13.38 -9.54
CA ASP A 95 2.47 -14.78 -9.39
C ASP A 95 1.16 -14.96 -8.57
N VAL A 96 0.33 -13.92 -8.43
CA VAL A 96 -1.02 -14.14 -7.89
C VAL A 96 -1.88 -14.63 -9.06
N PRO A 97 -2.32 -15.90 -9.08
CA PRO A 97 -3.14 -16.41 -10.17
C PRO A 97 -4.42 -15.55 -10.27
N GLU A 98 -4.70 -15.04 -11.46
CA GLU A 98 -6.02 -14.51 -11.82
C GLU A 98 -7.01 -15.67 -11.64
N SER A 99 -7.74 -15.68 -10.52
CA SER A 99 -8.85 -16.60 -10.24
C SER A 99 -10.16 -15.95 -10.66
#